data_AF-A0A430J4T3-F1
#
_entry.id   AF-A0A430J4T3-F1
#
_cell.length_a   1.000
_cell.length_b   1.000
_cell.length_c   1.000
_cell.angle_alpha   90.00
_cell.angle_beta   90.00
_cell.angle_gamma   90.00
#
_symmetry.space_group_name_H-M   'P 1'
#
loop_
_entity.id
_entity.type
_entity.pdbx_description
1 polymer ?
#
loop_
_entity_poly.entity_id
_entity_poly.type
_entity_poly.pdbx_seq_one_letter_code
_entity_poly.pdbx_strand_id
1 'polypeptide(L)'
;MVRTIVRYVVIAAILCAVFSFGAIVQAYAGDGGAANPNASTSTVTVAKAKVQEKIVIQQGDTLWSIAQAHVSKERDVRTYVEKLKTLNHLKSSALQEGQVLLLP
;
A
#
# COMPACT_ATOMS: atom_id res chain seq x y z
N MET A 1 28.84 -25.80 -5.83
CA MET A 1 28.33 -25.19 -7.08
C MET A 1 26.84 -25.51 -7.31
N VAL A 2 26.42 -26.77 -7.34
CA VAL A 2 25.04 -27.20 -7.64
C VAL A 2 23.96 -26.67 -6.66
N ARG A 3 24.26 -26.62 -5.36
CA ARG A 3 23.34 -26.10 -4.31
C ARG A 3 23.05 -24.60 -4.43
N THR A 4 23.98 -23.85 -5.01
CA THR A 4 23.81 -22.41 -5.25
C THR A 4 22.94 -22.18 -6.49
N ILE A 5 23.14 -23.00 -7.54
CA ILE A 5 22.34 -22.97 -8.77
C ILE A 5 20.87 -23.29 -8.49
N VAL A 6 20.58 -24.33 -7.68
CA VAL A 6 19.20 -24.70 -7.32
C VAL A 6 18.47 -23.57 -6.59
N ARG A 7 19.17 -22.84 -5.70
CA ARG A 7 18.60 -21.69 -4.99
C ARG A 7 18.23 -20.55 -5.93
N TYR A 8 19.09 -20.23 -6.90
CA TYR A 8 18.79 -19.20 -7.90
C TYR A 8 17.62 -19.59 -8.81
N VAL A 9 17.51 -20.86 -9.21
CA VAL A 9 16.40 -21.35 -10.03
C VAL A 9 15.06 -21.26 -9.29
N VAL A 10 15.03 -21.59 -7.99
CA VAL A 10 13.82 -21.49 -7.17
C VAL A 10 13.38 -20.03 -6.98
N ILE A 11 14.33 -19.10 -6.75
CA ILE A 11 14.03 -17.67 -6.61
C ILE A 11 13.47 -17.09 -7.91
N ALA A 12 14.06 -17.44 -9.06
CA ALA A 12 13.58 -16.99 -10.37
C ALA A 12 12.15 -17.49 -10.67
N ALA A 13 11.83 -18.74 -10.32
CA ALA A 13 10.49 -19.30 -10.51
C ALA A 13 9.41 -18.56 -9.69
N ILE A 14 9.75 -18.16 -8.46
CA ILE A 14 8.84 -17.41 -7.58
C ILE A 14 8.59 -16.00 -8.15
N LEU A 15 9.63 -15.32 -8.66
CA LEU A 15 9.49 -14.00 -9.26
C LEU A 15 8.60 -14.00 -10.52
N CYS A 16 8.72 -15.02 -11.37
CA CYS A 16 7.85 -15.17 -12.54
C CYS A 16 6.37 -15.37 -12.17
N ALA A 17 6.10 -16.09 -11.07
CA ALA A 17 4.73 -16.32 -10.60
C ALA A 17 4.08 -15.03 -10.07
N VAL A 18 4.83 -14.19 -9.35
CA VAL A 18 4.31 -12.91 -8.81
C VAL A 18 4.01 -11.90 -9.93
N PHE A 19 4.80 -11.91 -11.01
CA PHE A 19 4.58 -11.03 -12.16
C PHE A 19 3.29 -11.36 -12.95
N SER A 20 2.79 -12.59 -12.85
CA SER A 20 1.57 -13.02 -13.54
C SER A 20 0.27 -12.48 -12.91
N PHE A 21 0.31 -11.95 -11.68
CA PHE A 21 -0.87 -11.43 -10.99
C PHE A 21 -1.16 -9.93 -11.23
N GLY A 22 -0.33 -9.23 -12.02
CA GLY A 22 -0.42 -7.78 -12.19
C GLY A 22 -1.33 -7.24 -13.30
N ALA A 23 -2.03 -8.08 -14.08
CA ALA A 23 -2.63 -7.66 -15.35
C ALA A 23 -4.16 -7.91 -15.48
N ILE A 24 -4.95 -7.73 -14.42
CA ILE A 24 -6.42 -7.68 -14.57
C ILE A 24 -6.93 -6.31 -14.10
N VAL A 25 -6.65 -5.27 -14.88
CA VAL A 25 -7.47 -4.06 -14.89
C VAL A 25 -8.56 -4.30 -15.93
N GLN A 26 -9.78 -4.60 -15.49
CA GLN A 26 -10.93 -4.64 -16.38
C GLN A 26 -11.25 -3.22 -16.85
N ALA A 27 -10.80 -2.89 -18.07
CA ALA A 27 -11.36 -1.81 -18.84
C ALA A 27 -12.58 -2.35 -19.60
N TYR A 28 -13.75 -2.27 -18.97
CA TYR A 28 -15.02 -2.46 -19.68
C TYR A 28 -15.59 -1.08 -19.99
N ALA A 29 -15.24 -0.55 -21.16
CA ALA A 29 -15.94 0.56 -21.78
C ALA A 29 -16.60 0.02 -23.05
N GLY A 30 -17.90 0.25 -23.16
CA GLY A 30 -18.78 -0.24 -24.23
C GLY A 30 -19.93 -1.03 -23.59
N ASP A 31 -21.20 -0.67 -23.74
CA ASP A 31 -21.89 0.20 -24.68
C ASP A 31 -23.28 0.48 -24.08
N GLY A 32 -23.98 1.50 -24.57
CA GLY A 32 -25.13 2.17 -23.94
C GLY A 32 -26.27 1.28 -23.38
N GLY A 33 -26.85 1.76 -22.28
CA GLY A 33 -28.08 1.22 -21.70
C GLY A 33 -28.60 2.12 -20.60
N ALA A 34 -29.82 2.61 -20.78
CA ALA A 34 -30.52 3.56 -19.91
C ALA A 34 -30.71 3.07 -18.46
N ALA A 35 -31.05 4.04 -17.60
CA ALA A 35 -31.65 3.92 -16.26
C ALA A 35 -30.69 3.90 -15.06
N ASN A 36 -30.54 5.06 -14.41
CA ASN A 36 -31.01 5.33 -13.04
C ASN A 36 -30.28 6.57 -12.46
N PRO A 37 -30.90 7.76 -12.29
CA PRO A 37 -30.27 8.89 -11.60
C PRO A 37 -30.43 8.75 -10.08
N ASN A 38 -30.04 7.60 -9.53
CA ASN A 38 -29.77 7.42 -8.11
C ASN A 38 -28.31 6.94 -7.97
N ALA A 39 -27.41 7.64 -8.64
CA ALA A 39 -25.98 7.53 -8.44
C ALA A 39 -25.49 8.82 -7.80
N SER A 40 -25.53 8.80 -6.47
CA SER A 40 -24.70 9.60 -5.57
C SER A 40 -24.44 11.01 -6.07
N THR A 41 -25.45 11.87 -5.87
CA THR A 41 -25.29 13.32 -5.79
C THR A 41 -24.03 13.62 -5.01
N SER A 42 -23.00 14.00 -5.77
CA SER A 42 -21.81 14.66 -5.30
C SER A 42 -22.26 15.98 -4.68
N THR A 43 -22.70 15.93 -3.44
CA THR A 43 -22.79 17.13 -2.62
C THR A 43 -21.34 17.55 -2.37
N VAL A 44 -20.96 18.59 -3.09
CA VAL A 44 -19.79 19.42 -2.85
C VAL A 44 -19.92 20.02 -1.45
N THR A 45 -19.72 19.20 -0.43
CA THR A 45 -19.13 19.66 0.81
C THR A 45 -17.65 19.68 0.51
N VAL A 46 -17.02 20.85 0.64
CA VAL A 46 -15.55 20.97 0.65
C VAL A 46 -15.05 20.27 1.91
N ALA A 47 -15.19 18.94 1.96
CA ALA A 47 -14.40 18.11 2.81
C ALA A 47 -13.01 18.26 2.22
N LYS A 48 -12.15 18.99 2.93
CA LYS A 48 -10.71 18.94 2.77
C LYS A 48 -10.34 17.46 2.78
N ALA A 49 -10.29 16.85 1.60
CA ALA A 49 -9.90 15.47 1.44
C ALA A 49 -8.47 15.45 1.94
N LYS A 50 -8.29 14.95 3.16
CA LYS A 50 -6.98 14.74 3.71
C LYS A 50 -6.36 13.72 2.77
N VAL A 51 -5.53 14.20 1.84
CA VAL A 51 -4.79 13.35 0.92
C VAL A 51 -4.00 12.43 1.83
N GLN A 52 -4.49 11.21 1.99
CA GLN A 52 -3.81 10.20 2.77
C GLN A 52 -2.60 9.80 1.97
N GLU A 53 -1.44 10.18 2.50
CA GLU A 53 -0.17 9.84 1.91
C GLU A 53 0.04 8.33 2.06
N LYS A 54 0.41 7.68 0.95
CA LYS A 54 0.66 6.24 0.91
C LYS A 54 2.07 6.03 0.39
N ILE A 55 2.81 5.16 1.06
CA ILE A 55 4.17 4.83 0.68
C ILE A 55 4.29 3.32 0.48
N VAL A 56 5.22 2.90 -0.37
CA VAL A 56 5.56 1.49 -0.56
C VAL A 56 6.83 1.21 0.23
N ILE A 57 6.77 0.19 1.09
CA ILE A 57 7.90 -0.22 1.93
C ILE A 57 9.00 -0.82 1.05
N GLN A 58 10.23 -0.35 1.22
CA GLN A 58 11.41 -0.91 0.56
C GLN A 58 12.27 -1.74 1.51
N GLN A 59 13.26 -2.42 0.96
CA GLN A 59 14.22 -3.16 1.76
C GLN A 59 14.95 -2.24 2.75
N GLY A 60 14.99 -2.63 4.02
CA GLY A 60 15.65 -1.86 5.07
C GLY A 60 14.80 -0.73 5.66
N ASP A 61 13.61 -0.48 5.11
CA ASP A 61 12.66 0.42 5.76
C ASP A 61 12.10 -0.21 7.02
N THR A 62 12.04 0.59 8.07
CA THR A 62 11.41 0.21 9.33
C THR A 62 10.23 1.14 9.59
N LEU A 63 9.25 0.62 10.32
CA LEU A 63 8.11 1.43 10.72
C LEU A 63 8.54 2.68 11.51
N TRP A 64 9.66 2.56 12.24
CA TRP A 64 10.28 3.66 12.97
C TRP A 64 10.91 4.70 12.05
N SER A 65 11.70 4.31 11.05
CA SER A 65 12.34 5.25 10.12
C SER A 65 11.31 6.03 9.31
N ILE A 66 10.25 5.35 8.86
CA ILE A 66 9.12 5.97 8.16
C ILE A 66 8.38 6.94 9.07
N ALA A 67 8.05 6.51 10.30
CA ALA A 67 7.39 7.38 11.24
C ALA A 67 8.22 8.64 11.51
N GLN A 68 9.53 8.48 11.69
CA GLN A 68 10.43 9.59 11.94
C GLN A 68 10.56 10.55 10.74
N ALA A 69 10.44 10.04 9.51
CA ALA A 69 10.45 10.85 8.29
C ALA A 69 9.17 11.69 8.11
N HIS A 70 8.00 11.16 8.51
CA HIS A 70 6.70 11.81 8.28
C HIS A 70 6.07 12.48 9.52
N VAL A 71 6.61 12.24 10.71
CA VAL A 71 6.09 12.88 11.94
C VAL A 71 6.43 14.37 11.96
N SER A 72 5.44 15.20 12.28
CA SER A 72 5.65 16.63 12.50
C SER A 72 6.54 16.85 13.73
N LYS A 73 7.42 17.87 13.71
CA LYS A 73 8.37 18.19 14.80
C LYS A 73 7.74 18.32 16.20
N GLU A 74 6.44 18.55 16.27
CA GLU A 74 5.68 18.72 17.52
C GLU A 74 4.99 17.43 18.02
N ARG A 75 5.13 16.30 17.30
CA ARG A 75 4.52 15.02 17.69
C ARG A 75 5.57 13.97 18.03
N ASP A 76 5.26 13.14 19.02
CA ASP A 76 6.06 11.97 19.37
C ASP A 76 6.05 10.93 18.25
N VAL A 77 7.24 10.49 17.85
CA VAL A 77 7.43 9.40 16.88
C VAL A 77 6.69 8.14 17.34
N ARG A 78 6.73 7.84 18.63
CA ARG A 78 6.08 6.65 19.21
C ARG A 78 4.56 6.67 19.01
N THR A 79 3.93 7.80 19.27
CA THR A 79 2.47 7.98 19.06
C THR A 79 2.13 7.87 17.58
N TYR A 80 3.01 8.36 16.69
CA TYR A 80 2.85 8.22 15.26
C TYR A 80 2.97 6.76 14.79
N VAL A 81 3.95 6.01 15.30
CA VAL A 81 4.12 4.56 15.04
C VAL A 81 2.88 3.77 15.46
N GLU A 82 2.32 4.03 16.64
CA GLU A 82 1.10 3.34 17.08
C GLU A 82 -0.09 3.65 16.18
N LYS A 83 -0.25 4.92 15.76
CA LYS A 83 -1.27 5.29 14.77
C LYS A 83 -1.07 4.58 13.44
N LEU A 84 0.17 4.50 12.95
CA LEU A 84 0.48 3.74 11.72
C LEU A 84 0.10 2.27 11.87
N LYS A 85 0.38 1.64 13.01
CA LYS A 85 0.00 0.25 13.27
C LYS A 85 -1.50 0.06 13.26
N THR A 86 -2.24 0.90 13.98
CA THR A 86 -3.69 0.82 14.03
C THR A 86 -4.32 1.06 12.67
N LEU A 87 -3.82 2.06 11.93
CA LEU A 87 -4.36 2.44 10.62
C LEU A 87 -4.10 1.38 9.55
N ASN A 88 -2.94 0.71 9.61
CA ASN A 88 -2.56 -0.35 8.67
C ASN A 88 -2.82 -1.77 9.21
N HIS A 89 -3.53 -1.89 10.32
CA HIS A 89 -3.81 -3.16 11.01
C HIS A 89 -2.55 -4.04 11.23
N LEU A 90 -1.40 -3.40 11.47
CA LEU A 90 -0.15 -4.10 11.72
C LEU A 90 -0.15 -4.70 13.12
N LYS A 91 -0.01 -6.01 13.20
CA LYS A 91 0.10 -6.75 14.48
C LYS A 91 1.48 -6.60 15.13
N SER A 92 2.50 -6.25 14.35
CA SER A 92 3.89 -6.09 14.79
C SER A 92 4.56 -4.94 14.06
N SER A 93 5.74 -4.54 14.52
CA SER A 93 6.62 -3.59 13.82
C SER A 93 7.30 -4.20 12.59
N ALA A 94 7.12 -5.51 12.35
CA ALA A 94 7.56 -6.19 11.15
C ALA A 94 6.79 -5.65 9.94
N LEU A 95 7.51 -5.02 9.02
CA LEU A 95 7.00 -4.60 7.72
C LEU A 95 7.44 -5.60 6.65
N GLN A 96 6.59 -5.81 5.65
CA GLN A 96 6.96 -6.58 4.47
C GLN A 96 7.35 -5.65 3.32
N GLU A 97 8.42 -6.02 2.62
CA GLU A 97 8.86 -5.34 1.40
C GLU A 97 7.74 -5.37 0.35
N GLY A 98 7.51 -4.24 -0.32
CA GLY A 98 6.42 -4.08 -1.28
C GLY A 98 5.04 -3.85 -0.66
N GLN A 99 4.92 -3.87 0.67
CA GLN A 99 3.67 -3.52 1.36
C GLN A 99 3.37 -2.02 1.19
N VAL A 100 2.09 -1.67 1.04
CA VAL A 100 1.65 -0.28 1.06
C VAL A 100 1.34 0.11 2.51
N LEU A 101 1.96 1.19 2.98
CA LEU A 101 1.71 1.77 4.29
C LEU A 101 1.00 3.12 4.13
N LEU A 102 -0.16 3.23 4.77
CA LEU A 102 -0.97 4.43 4.83
C LEU A 102 -0.51 5.31 6.00
N LEU A 103 -0.35 6.60 5.74
CA LEU A 103 0.09 7.59 6.72
C LEU A 103 -1.13 8.41 7.24
N PRO A 104 -1.16 8.73 8.56
CA PRO A 104 -2.30 9.37 9.22
C PRO A 104 -2.49 10.87 8.95
#